data_AF-A0A1B6LRJ5-F1
#
_entry.id   AF-A0A1B6LRJ5-F1
#
_cell.length_a   1.000
_cell.length_b   1.000
_cell.length_c   1.000
_cell.angle_alpha   90.00
_cell.angle_beta   90.00
_cell.angle_gamma   90.00
#
_symmetry.space_group_name_H-M   'P 1'
#
loop_
_entity.id
_entity.type
_entity.pdbx_description
1 polymer ?
#
loop_
_entity_poly.entity_id
_entity_poly.type
_entity_poly.pdbx_seq_one_letter_code
_entity_poly.pdbx_strand_id
1 'polypeptide(L)'
;MMHISNESFRSIRSSIDEIGVQVLELPYEGDDVSMLILLPEELHESAITKLLDSLTVKHLERILDQISKMTLKILDVIIPKFKIEQTIDLKPILETLGAEKLF
;
A
#
# COMPACT_ATOMS: atom_id res chain seq x y z
N MET A 1 18.52 6.37 -1.31
CA MET A 1 17.68 5.66 -0.32
C MET A 1 17.43 6.59 0.84
N MET A 2 16.18 6.75 1.27
CA MET A 2 15.83 7.35 2.54
C MET A 2 15.96 6.28 3.61
N HIS A 3 16.65 6.60 4.69
CA HIS A 3 16.84 5.71 5.82
C HIS A 3 16.32 6.41 7.06
N ILE A 4 15.31 5.83 7.69
CA ILE A 4 14.74 6.31 8.94
C ILE A 4 15.02 5.24 9.99
N SER A 5 15.75 5.63 11.04
CA SER A 5 16.12 4.74 12.15
C SER A 5 15.72 5.39 13.46
N ASN A 6 15.45 4.56 14.47
CA ASN A 6 15.06 4.98 15.82
C ASN A 6 13.74 5.78 15.87
N GLU A 7 12.90 5.69 14.85
CA GLU A 7 11.54 6.24 14.85
C GLU A 7 10.51 5.12 14.99
N SER A 8 9.34 5.49 15.53
CA SER A 8 8.29 4.54 15.85
C SER A 8 7.15 4.62 14.84
N PHE A 9 6.85 3.50 14.17
CA PHE A 9 5.80 3.40 13.15
C PHE A 9 4.85 2.25 13.47
N ARG A 10 3.65 2.28 12.87
CA ARG A 10 2.77 1.11 12.86
C ARG A 10 3.17 0.19 11.71
N SER A 11 3.31 -1.10 12.03
CA SER A 11 3.55 -2.13 11.03
C SER A 11 2.92 -3.45 11.44
N ILE A 12 2.39 -4.15 10.45
CA ILE A 12 1.82 -5.50 10.56
C ILE A 12 2.41 -6.42 9.50
N ARG A 13 2.38 -7.73 9.80
CA ARG A 13 2.46 -8.76 8.77
C ARG A 13 1.05 -9.31 8.58
N SER A 14 0.61 -9.42 7.35
CA SER A 14 -0.69 -9.95 6.98
C SER A 14 -0.55 -10.93 5.81
N SER A 15 -1.65 -11.60 5.46
CA SER A 15 -1.70 -12.46 4.29
C SER A 15 -2.94 -12.14 3.46
N ILE A 16 -2.74 -11.95 2.16
CA ILE A 16 -3.79 -11.78 1.16
C ILE A 16 -3.72 -13.00 0.25
N ASP A 17 -4.73 -13.87 0.27
CA ASP A 17 -4.79 -15.09 -0.53
C ASP A 17 -3.47 -15.90 -0.52
N GLU A 18 -2.96 -16.18 0.68
CA GLU A 18 -1.70 -16.91 0.93
C GLU A 18 -0.42 -16.14 0.58
N ILE A 19 -0.53 -14.94 0.02
CA ILE A 19 0.61 -14.04 -0.24
C ILE A 19 0.95 -13.32 1.06
N GLY A 20 2.15 -13.57 1.60
CA GLY A 20 2.68 -12.85 2.75
C GLY A 20 2.97 -11.39 2.39
N VAL A 21 2.48 -10.46 3.19
CA VAL A 21 2.68 -9.01 2.98
C VAL A 21 3.05 -8.33 4.28
N GLN A 22 4.14 -7.55 4.24
CA GLN A 22 4.47 -6.60 5.28
C GLN A 22 3.83 -5.25 4.96
N VAL A 23 3.09 -4.69 5.91
CA VAL A 23 2.43 -3.39 5.78
C VAL A 23 3.08 -2.40 6.74
N LEU A 24 3.39 -1.20 6.25
CA LEU A 24 3.95 -0.09 7.00
C LEU A 24 3.06 1.14 6.82
N GLU A 25 2.72 1.81 7.92
CA GLU A 25 2.09 3.13 7.92
C GLU A 25 3.14 4.20 8.18
N LEU A 26 3.25 5.17 7.27
CA LEU A 26 4.09 6.35 7.38
C LEU A 26 3.22 7.61 7.42
N PRO A 27 2.99 8.20 8.60
CA PRO A 27 2.27 9.47 8.71
C PRO A 27 3.10 10.61 8.12
N TYR A 28 2.43 11.56 7.49
CA TYR A 28 3.02 12.85 7.11
C TYR A 28 2.91 13.85 8.26
N GLU A 29 3.58 14.99 8.11
CA GLU A 29 3.50 16.09 9.07
C GLU A 29 2.03 16.49 9.33
N GLY A 30 1.66 16.57 10.61
CA GLY A 30 0.30 16.90 11.05
C GLY A 30 -0.64 15.71 11.23
N ASP A 31 -0.22 14.49 10.88
CA ASP A 31 -0.99 13.24 11.03
C ASP A 31 -2.35 13.20 10.28
N ASP A 32 -2.62 14.16 9.40
CA ASP A 32 -3.86 14.22 8.59
C ASP A 32 -3.88 13.18 7.45
N VAL A 33 -2.70 12.78 6.97
CA VAL A 33 -2.52 11.84 5.86
C VAL A 33 -1.39 10.88 6.16
N SER A 34 -1.59 9.60 5.87
CA SER A 34 -0.57 8.56 5.98
C SER A 34 -0.36 7.86 4.63
N MET A 35 0.89 7.53 4.31
CA MET A 35 1.23 6.59 3.25
C MET A 35 1.20 5.17 3.81
N LEU A 36 0.44 4.28 3.17
CA LEU A 36 0.44 2.85 3.46
C LEU A 36 1.29 2.13 2.41
N ILE A 37 2.34 1.44 2.86
CA ILE A 37 3.23 0.66 1.98
C ILE A 37 2.93 -0.82 2.21
N LEU A 38 2.47 -1.50 1.17
CA LEU A 38 2.30 -2.96 1.15
C LEU A 38 3.48 -3.56 0.39
N LEU A 39 4.32 -4.29 1.10
CA LEU A 39 5.51 -4.96 0.57
C LEU A 39 5.28 -6.48 0.61
N PRO A 40 5.15 -7.15 -0.55
CA PRO A 40 5.18 -8.61 -0.59
C PRO A 40 6.44 -9.16 0.07
N GLU A 41 6.32 -10.25 0.83
CA GLU A 41 7.47 -10.93 1.42
C GLU A 41 8.29 -11.69 0.36
N GLU A 42 7.63 -12.11 -0.73
CA GLU A 42 8.27 -12.73 -1.89
C GLU A 42 8.89 -11.67 -2.82
N LEU A 43 10.17 -11.85 -3.18
CA LEU A 43 10.97 -10.86 -3.94
C LEU A 43 10.94 -11.08 -5.47
N HIS A 44 9.89 -11.71 -6.00
CA HIS A 44 9.75 -11.98 -7.44
C HIS A 44 8.70 -11.07 -8.09
N GLU A 45 8.88 -10.70 -9.36
CA GLU A 45 7.95 -9.81 -10.08
C GLU A 45 6.50 -10.32 -10.05
N SER A 46 6.32 -11.64 -10.14
CA SER A 46 5.01 -12.27 -10.10
C SER A 46 4.28 -12.09 -8.75
N ALA A 47 5.02 -11.85 -7.65
CA ALA A 47 4.41 -11.60 -6.34
C ALA A 47 3.66 -10.27 -6.31
N ILE A 48 4.18 -9.24 -7.00
CA ILE A 48 3.51 -7.94 -7.11
C ILE A 48 2.21 -8.09 -7.92
N THR A 49 2.27 -8.76 -9.08
CA THR A 49 1.09 -8.97 -9.92
C THR A 49 0.01 -9.77 -9.18
N LYS A 50 0.39 -10.87 -8.53
CA LYS A 50 -0.55 -11.67 -7.72
C LYS A 50 -1.16 -10.86 -6.58
N LEU A 51 -0.36 -10.04 -5.89
CA LEU A 51 -0.86 -9.17 -4.84
C LEU A 51 -1.90 -8.19 -5.39
N LEU A 52 -1.63 -7.56 -6.54
CA LEU A 52 -2.55 -6.63 -7.19
C LEU A 52 -3.86 -7.32 -7.61
N ASP A 53 -3.77 -8.52 -8.19
CA ASP A 53 -4.93 -9.30 -8.62
C ASP A 53 -5.82 -9.73 -7.43
N SER A 54 -5.19 -10.05 -6.31
CA SER A 54 -5.88 -10.43 -5.07
C SER A 54 -6.31 -9.24 -4.21
N LEU A 55 -5.86 -8.00 -4.49
CA LEU A 55 -6.16 -6.85 -3.64
C LEU A 55 -7.58 -6.33 -3.88
N THR A 56 -8.52 -6.87 -3.12
CA THR A 56 -9.93 -6.43 -3.10
C THR A 56 -10.16 -5.35 -2.04
N VAL A 57 -11.29 -4.63 -2.14
CA VAL A 57 -11.72 -3.66 -1.12
C VAL A 57 -11.78 -4.29 0.27
N LYS A 58 -12.33 -5.51 0.39
CA LYS A 58 -12.41 -6.25 1.67
C LYS A 58 -11.03 -6.56 2.25
N HIS A 59 -10.06 -6.91 1.40
CA HIS A 59 -8.69 -7.15 1.85
C HIS A 59 -8.04 -5.88 2.35
N LEU A 60 -8.24 -4.76 1.64
CA LEU A 60 -7.73 -3.46 2.04
C LEU A 60 -8.35 -2.97 3.35
N GLU A 61 -9.69 -3.03 3.50
CA GLU A 61 -10.40 -2.67 4.73
C GLU A 61 -9.88 -3.46 5.93
N ARG A 62 -9.67 -4.77 5.76
CA ARG A 62 -9.09 -5.62 6.81
C ARG A 62 -7.69 -5.17 7.21
N ILE A 63 -6.84 -4.82 6.23
CA ILE A 63 -5.49 -4.32 6.50
C ILE A 63 -5.54 -2.99 7.28
N LEU A 64 -6.42 -2.06 6.86
CA LEU A 64 -6.61 -0.77 7.51
C LEU A 64 -7.12 -0.91 8.96
N ASP A 65 -8.07 -1.82 9.20
CA ASP A 65 -8.57 -2.13 10.55
C ASP A 65 -7.49 -2.77 11.43
N GLN A 66 -6.67 -3.67 10.88
CA GLN A 66 -5.59 -4.31 11.62
C GLN A 66 -4.48 -3.32 11.99
N ILE A 67 -4.04 -2.49 11.05
CA ILE A 67 -2.92 -1.58 11.28
C ILE A 67 -3.32 -0.44 12.22
N SER A 68 -4.54 0.09 12.13
CA SER A 68 -5.02 1.16 13.01
C SER A 68 -5.07 0.75 14.49
N LYS A 69 -5.23 -0.54 14.77
CA LYS A 69 -5.22 -1.13 16.13
C LYS A 69 -3.82 -1.44 16.66
N MET A 70 -2.78 -1.33 15.83
CA MET A 70 -1.42 -1.63 16.27
C MET A 70 -0.81 -0.49 17.08
N THR A 71 0.04 -0.89 18.02
CA THR A 71 0.93 0.03 18.72
C THR A 71 2.13 0.37 17.85
N LEU A 72 2.68 1.57 18.08
CA LEU A 72 3.92 2.01 17.45
C LEU A 72 5.09 1.12 17.88
N LYS A 73 5.98 0.81 16.95
CA LYS A 73 7.18 0.00 17.16
C LYS A 73 8.38 0.73 16.57
N ILE A 74 9.52 0.66 17.24
CA ILE A 74 10.79 1.18 16.70
C ILE A 74 11.19 0.29 15.52
N LEU A 75 11.33 0.88 14.34
CA LEU A 75 11.66 0.17 13.11
C LEU A 75 12.79 0.88 12.36
N ASP A 76 13.64 0.10 11.70
CA ASP A 76 14.53 0.60 10.66
C ASP A 76 13.80 0.54 9.32
N VAL A 77 13.57 1.70 8.73
CA VAL A 77 12.81 1.87 7.49
C VAL A 77 13.76 2.32 6.39
N ILE A 78 13.89 1.48 5.36
CA ILE A 78 14.68 1.76 4.15
C ILE A 78 13.74 1.88 2.96
N ILE A 79 13.60 3.08 2.41
CA ILE A 79 12.68 3.35 1.29
C ILE A 79 13.42 4.11 0.18
N PRO A 80 13.24 3.75 -1.10
CA PRO A 80 13.81 4.53 -2.18
C PRO A 80 13.21 5.94 -2.22
N LYS A 81 14.05 6.94 -2.46
CA LYS A 81 13.54 8.27 -2.82
C LYS A 81 13.10 8.19 -4.27
N PHE A 82 11.81 8.39 -4.54
CA PHE A 82 11.27 8.32 -5.89
C PHE A 82 10.42 9.56 -6.20
N LYS A 83 10.22 9.80 -7.49
CA LYS A 83 9.27 10.76 -8.03
C LYS A 83 8.49 10.02 -9.12
N ILE A 84 7.15 10.02 -9.02
CA ILE A 84 6.27 9.40 -10.01
C ILE A 84 5.42 10.52 -10.60
N GLU A 85 5.43 10.65 -11.92
CA GLU A 85 4.58 11.56 -12.68
C GLU A 85 3.95 10.76 -13.81
N GLN A 86 2.62 10.74 -13.88
CA GLN A 86 1.88 10.00 -14.88
C GLN A 86 0.66 10.81 -15.35
N THR A 87 0.42 10.82 -16.65
CA THR A 87 -0.84 11.28 -17.24
C THR A 87 -1.64 10.05 -17.64
N ILE A 88 -2.86 9.93 -17.14
CA ILE A 88 -3.75 8.79 -17.38
C ILE A 88 -4.95 9.28 -18.18
N ASP A 89 -5.20 8.65 -19.33
CA ASP A 89 -6.47 8.84 -20.06
C ASP A 89 -7.58 8.04 -19.38
N LEU A 90 -8.46 8.75 -18.68
CA LEU A 90 -9.53 8.15 -17.89
C LEU A 90 -10.71 7.67 -18.74
N LYS A 91 -10.88 8.16 -19.98
CA LYS A 91 -12.04 7.80 -20.81
C LYS A 91 -12.20 6.28 -21.01
N PRO A 92 -11.20 5.55 -21.54
CA PRO A 92 -11.33 4.11 -21.76
C PRO A 92 -11.51 3.31 -20.44
N ILE A 93 -10.93 3.80 -19.35
CA ILE A 93 -11.02 3.15 -18.03
C ILE A 93 -12.45 3.27 -17.49
N LEU A 94 -13.02 4.48 -17.54
CA LEU A 94 -14.36 4.75 -17.05
C LEU A 94 -15.45 4.07 -17.91
N GLU A 95 -15.25 3.99 -19.24
CA GLU A 95 -16.09 3.18 -20.13
C GLU A 95 -16.10 1.71 -19.69
N THR A 96 -14.93 1.13 -19.42
CA THR A 96 -14.80 -0.25 -18.92
C THR A 96 -15.47 -0.45 -17.56
N LEU A 97 -15.53 0.58 -16.73
CA LEU A 97 -16.24 0.58 -15.44
C LEU A 97 -17.75 0.84 -15.57
N GLY A 98 -18.28 1.01 -16.80
CA GLY A 98 -19.71 1.15 -17.09
C GLY A 98 -20.21 2.60 -17.24
N ALA A 99 -19.32 3.59 -17.26
CA ALA A 99 -19.66 5.00 -17.45
C ALA A 99 -19.71 5.43 -18.92
N GLU A 100 -20.14 4.54 -19.83
CA GLU A 100 -20.11 4.75 -21.28
C GLU A 100 -20.92 5.96 -21.76
N LYS A 101 -22.02 6.29 -21.07
CA LYS A 101 -22.93 7.37 -21.47
C LYS A 101 -22.50 8.77 -21.01
N LEU A 102 -21.40 8.87 -20.26
CA LEU A 102 -20.91 10.14 -19.71
C LEU A 102 -20.07 10.94 -20.73
N PHE A 103 -19.50 10.26 -21.73
CA PHE A 103 -18.54 10.79 -22.72
C PHE A 103 -19.00 10.59 -24.16
#